data_AF-A0A4Q4J1W8-F1
#
_entry.id   AF-A0A4Q4J1W8-F1
#
_cell.length_a   1.000
_cell.length_b   1.000
_cell.length_c   1.000
_cell.angle_alpha   90.00
_cell.angle_beta   90.00
_cell.angle_gamma   90.00
#
_symmetry.space_group_name_H-M   'P 1'
#
loop_
_entity.id
_entity.type
_entity.pdbx_description
1 polymer ?
#
loop_
_entity_poly.entity_id
_entity_poly.type
_entity_poly.pdbx_seq_one_letter_code
_entity_poly.pdbx_strand_id
1 'polypeptide(L)'
;MADTLLILAGVSAACGSAALRHAWSLHRRSSLWNAAGWGLFLLGVVAGWWGAGAWGVSVASLVGMSAALLILSHAAITSPAADSAKASNRRVGMLPERGEPLHLRRRLMTFLIVVILAMIVSTGLGIAAYGLMALTGAAEANSVVTGFFVTPLAWSILAYALLMEERRIRQWATLGILAVPGALALIFGLSA
;
A
#
# COMPACT_ATOMS: atom_id res chain seq x y z
N MET A 1 4.38 -4.53 32.34
CA MET A 1 5.33 -4.57 31.20
C MET A 1 4.61 -4.44 29.87
N ALA A 2 3.54 -5.21 29.62
CA ALA A 2 2.72 -5.10 28.41
C ALA A 2 2.21 -3.66 28.16
N ASP A 3 1.67 -2.98 29.18
CA ASP A 3 1.16 -1.61 29.06
C ASP A 3 2.24 -0.61 28.62
N THR A 4 3.45 -0.73 29.17
CA THR A 4 4.59 0.12 28.82
C THR A 4 5.00 -0.07 27.36
N LEU A 5 4.97 -1.31 26.87
CA LEU A 5 5.27 -1.61 25.47
C LEU A 5 4.18 -1.09 24.53
N LEU A 6 2.91 -1.16 24.92
CA LEU A 6 1.80 -0.59 24.14
C LEU A 6 1.88 0.95 24.07
N ILE A 7 2.22 1.62 25.17
CA ILE A 7 2.45 3.07 25.17
C ILE A 7 3.61 3.42 24.24
N LEU A 8 4.75 2.70 24.36
CA LEU A 8 5.89 2.89 23.46
C LEU A 8 5.50 2.69 22.00
N ALA A 9 4.68 1.68 21.71
CA ALA A 9 4.22 1.36 20.36
C ALA A 9 3.36 2.50 19.77
N GLY A 10 2.41 3.02 20.54
CA GLY A 10 1.58 4.14 20.12
C GLY A 10 2.38 5.43 19.94
N VAL A 11 3.23 5.77 20.90
CA VAL A 11 4.07 6.98 20.85
C VAL A 11 5.04 6.93 19.67
N SER A 12 5.71 5.80 19.46
CA SER A 12 6.63 5.65 18.32
C SER A 12 5.90 5.76 16.98
N ALA A 13 4.71 5.15 16.82
CA ALA A 13 3.92 5.29 15.60
C ALA A 13 3.47 6.74 15.34
N ALA A 14 3.01 7.47 16.38
CA ALA A 14 2.63 8.88 16.25
C ALA A 14 3.84 9.77 15.90
N CYS A 15 4.98 9.56 16.56
CA CYS A 15 6.23 10.27 16.27
C CYS A 15 6.77 9.93 14.88
N GLY A 16 6.57 8.71 14.38
CA GLY A 16 6.91 8.30 13.02
C GLY A 16 6.16 9.14 11.98
N SER A 17 4.84 9.32 12.16
CA SER A 17 4.03 10.21 11.32
C SER A 17 4.54 11.66 11.33
N ALA A 18 4.87 12.19 12.52
CA ALA A 18 5.40 13.55 12.66
C ALA A 18 6.79 13.71 12.02
N ALA A 19 7.69 12.73 12.21
CA ALA A 19 9.03 12.73 11.65
C ALA A 19 9.01 12.69 10.11
N LEU A 20 8.15 11.86 9.50
CA LEU A 20 7.97 11.84 8.05
C LEU A 20 7.38 13.15 7.52
N ARG A 21 6.38 13.72 8.21
CA ARG A 21 5.83 15.03 7.84
C ARG A 21 6.93 16.10 7.86
N HIS A 22 7.76 16.12 8.90
CA HIS A 22 8.87 17.04 9.00
C HIS A 22 9.88 16.81 7.85
N ALA A 23 10.27 15.55 7.60
CA ALA A 23 11.17 15.18 6.51
C ALA A 23 10.72 15.72 5.15
N TRP A 24 9.40 15.71 4.90
CA TRP A 24 8.80 16.17 3.65
C TRP A 24 8.56 17.68 3.58
N SER A 25 8.59 18.37 4.72
CA SER A 25 8.52 19.84 4.76
C SER A 25 9.85 20.53 4.48
N LEU A 26 10.97 19.80 4.59
CA LEU A 26 12.31 20.32 4.34
C LEU A 26 12.53 20.63 2.85
N HIS A 27 13.24 21.72 2.58
CA HIS A 27 13.57 22.16 1.21
C HIS A 27 14.34 21.09 0.39
N ARG A 28 15.16 20.28 1.06
CA ARG A 28 15.79 19.08 0.49
C ARG A 28 15.38 17.87 1.33
N ARG A 29 15.03 16.78 0.65
CA ARG A 29 14.64 15.53 1.30
C ARG A 29 15.79 15.01 2.17
N SER A 30 15.60 15.00 3.49
CA SER A 30 16.59 14.46 4.43
C SER A 30 16.46 12.95 4.52
N SER A 31 17.52 12.22 4.16
CA SER A 31 17.57 10.75 4.30
C SER A 31 17.46 10.32 5.76
N LEU A 32 18.09 11.07 6.68
CA LEU A 32 18.07 10.80 8.12
C LEU A 32 16.65 10.87 8.68
N TRP A 33 15.90 11.93 8.38
CA TRP A 33 14.53 12.09 8.89
C TRP A 33 13.57 11.06 8.28
N ASN A 34 13.75 10.69 7.01
CA ASN A 34 12.98 9.60 6.42
C ASN A 34 13.28 8.27 7.11
N ALA A 35 14.56 7.95 7.33
CA ALA A 35 14.97 6.74 8.03
C ALA A 35 14.45 6.71 9.47
N ALA A 36 14.51 7.84 10.18
CA ALA A 36 13.97 7.96 11.54
C ALA A 36 12.45 7.73 11.58
N GLY A 37 11.69 8.33 10.66
CA GLY A 37 10.25 8.13 10.58
C GLY A 37 9.85 6.67 10.34
N TRP A 38 10.49 6.01 9.37
CA TRP A 38 10.27 4.59 9.12
C TRP A 38 10.77 3.70 10.26
N GLY A 39 11.90 4.04 10.88
CA GLY A 39 12.44 3.35 12.04
C GLY A 39 11.52 3.41 13.25
N LEU A 40 10.85 4.55 13.47
CA LEU A 40 9.85 4.72 14.51
C LEU A 40 8.59 3.88 14.26
N PHE A 41 8.12 3.76 13.02
CA PHE A 41 7.04 2.82 12.70
C PHE A 41 7.46 1.37 12.94
N LEU A 42 8.68 0.98 12.52
CA LEU A 42 9.19 -0.36 12.77
C LEU A 42 9.28 -0.65 14.27
N LEU A 43 9.78 0.30 15.06
CA LEU A 43 9.82 0.21 16.51
C LEU A 43 8.40 0.04 17.08
N GLY A 44 7.41 0.76 16.55
CA GLY A 44 6.02 0.65 16.97
C GLY A 44 5.42 -0.72 16.71
N VAL A 45 5.68 -1.29 15.52
CA VAL A 45 5.27 -2.66 15.17
C VAL A 45 5.91 -3.68 16.12
N VAL A 46 7.22 -3.57 16.33
CA VAL A 46 7.98 -4.52 17.15
C VAL A 46 7.55 -4.44 18.63
N ALA A 47 7.42 -3.23 19.19
CA ALA A 47 6.96 -3.02 20.55
C ALA A 47 5.50 -3.47 20.75
N GLY A 48 4.63 -3.16 19.79
CA GLY A 48 3.22 -3.59 19.82
C GLY A 48 3.08 -5.11 19.78
N TRP A 49 3.87 -5.76 18.92
CA TRP A 49 3.90 -7.22 18.81
C TRP A 49 4.38 -7.89 20.09
N TRP A 50 5.47 -7.42 20.70
CA TRP A 50 5.94 -7.97 21.98
C TRP A 50 5.02 -7.65 23.17
N GLY A 51 4.30 -6.52 23.12
CA GLY A 51 3.38 -6.11 24.19
C GLY A 51 2.07 -6.89 24.21
N ALA A 52 1.42 -7.04 23.05
CA ALA A 52 0.11 -7.67 22.95
C ALA A 52 -0.13 -8.41 21.62
N GLY A 53 0.93 -8.82 20.91
CA GLY A 53 0.83 -9.51 19.63
C GLY A 53 0.15 -8.67 18.55
N ALA A 54 -0.68 -9.32 17.74
CA ALA A 54 -1.42 -8.68 16.65
C ALA A 54 -2.27 -7.49 17.12
N TRP A 55 -2.91 -7.60 18.28
CA TRP A 55 -3.70 -6.52 18.86
C TRP A 55 -2.86 -5.26 19.12
N GLY A 56 -1.65 -5.44 19.68
CA GLY A 56 -0.75 -4.32 19.94
C GLY A 56 -0.27 -3.64 18.65
N VAL A 57 -0.02 -4.41 17.59
CA VAL A 57 0.32 -3.85 16.26
C VAL A 57 -0.87 -3.08 15.67
N SER A 58 -2.10 -3.60 15.82
CA SER A 58 -3.31 -2.90 15.39
C SER A 58 -3.49 -1.57 16.12
N VAL A 59 -3.35 -1.55 17.44
CA VAL A 59 -3.44 -0.32 18.25
C VAL A 59 -2.36 0.69 17.83
N ALA A 60 -1.10 0.28 17.70
CA ALA A 60 -0.03 1.15 17.24
C ALA A 60 -0.30 1.72 15.84
N SER A 61 -0.81 0.89 14.92
CA SER A 61 -1.17 1.31 13.57
C SER A 61 -2.31 2.33 13.57
N LEU A 62 -3.36 2.11 14.38
CA LEU A 62 -4.48 3.05 14.52
C LEU A 62 -4.01 4.40 15.08
N VAL A 63 -3.12 4.39 16.06
CA VAL A 63 -2.53 5.63 16.61
C VAL A 63 -1.70 6.36 15.54
N GLY A 64 -0.83 5.65 14.82
CA GLY A 64 -0.04 6.23 13.74
C GLY A 64 -0.88 6.81 12.61
N MET A 65 -1.92 6.08 12.16
CA MET A 65 -2.87 6.52 11.14
C MET A 65 -3.70 7.72 11.61
N SER A 66 -4.15 7.73 12.86
CA SER A 66 -4.89 8.87 13.44
C SER A 66 -4.01 10.11 13.50
N ALA A 67 -2.76 9.98 13.95
CA ALA A 67 -1.80 11.08 13.95
C ALA A 67 -1.54 11.61 12.53
N ALA A 68 -1.36 10.71 11.54
CA ALA A 68 -1.18 11.09 10.15
C ALA A 68 -2.41 11.82 9.59
N LEU A 69 -3.62 11.35 9.90
CA LEU A 69 -4.87 11.98 9.50
C LEU A 69 -4.97 13.40 10.09
N LEU A 70 -4.72 13.58 11.39
CA LEU A 70 -4.76 14.89 12.04
C LEU A 70 -3.75 15.87 11.43
N ILE A 71 -2.51 15.41 11.20
CA ILE A 71 -1.47 16.21 10.54
C ILE A 71 -1.90 16.60 9.12
N LEU A 72 -2.47 15.67 8.36
CA LEU A 72 -2.92 15.90 6.99
C LEU A 72 -4.12 16.84 6.95
N SER A 73 -5.10 16.67 7.85
CA SER A 73 -6.26 17.56 7.99
C SER A 73 -5.82 18.97 8.37
N HIS A 74 -4.90 19.11 9.32
CA HIS A 74 -4.35 20.42 9.67
C HIS A 74 -3.64 21.07 8.47
N ALA A 75 -2.81 20.31 7.75
CA ALA A 75 -2.16 20.80 6.55
C ALA A 75 -3.18 21.20 5.46
N ALA A 76 -4.26 20.43 5.28
CA ALA A 76 -5.31 20.75 4.32
C ALA A 76 -6.05 22.05 4.67
N ILE A 77 -6.32 22.31 5.95
CA ILE A 77 -7.01 23.52 6.42
C ILE A 77 -6.09 24.76 6.36
N THR A 78 -4.80 24.59 6.63
CA THR A 78 -3.84 25.71 6.71
C THR A 78 -3.10 26.00 5.41
N SER A 79 -3.17 25.10 4.43
CA SER A 79 -2.55 25.33 3.14
C SER A 79 -3.21 26.54 2.47
N PRO A 80 -2.43 27.51 1.96
CA PRO A 80 -3.00 28.62 1.21
C PRO A 80 -3.81 28.06 0.05
N ALA A 81 -4.97 28.66 -0.23
CA ALA A 81 -5.70 28.37 -1.46
C ALA A 81 -4.71 28.50 -2.61
N ALA A 82 -4.64 27.47 -3.47
CA ALA A 82 -3.66 27.45 -4.55
C ALA A 82 -3.84 28.72 -5.40
N ASP A 83 -2.94 29.70 -5.24
CA ASP A 83 -2.91 30.94 -6.01
C ASP A 83 -2.69 30.58 -7.47
N SER A 84 -3.78 30.36 -8.22
CA SER A 84 -3.86 30.07 -9.66
C SER A 84 -2.58 29.48 -10.23
N ALA A 85 -2.01 28.46 -9.57
CA ALA A 85 -0.63 28.08 -9.81
C ALA A 85 -0.63 27.58 -11.24
N LYS A 86 -0.03 28.39 -12.13
CA LYS A 86 -0.18 28.28 -13.57
C LYS A 86 0.03 26.82 -13.91
N ALA A 87 -1.05 26.14 -14.32
CA ALA A 87 -1.06 24.69 -14.46
C ALA A 87 0.23 24.31 -15.17
N SER A 88 1.06 23.48 -14.52
CA SER A 88 2.40 23.18 -15.00
C SER A 88 2.31 22.80 -16.47
N ASN A 89 2.75 23.69 -17.36
CA ASN A 89 2.76 23.46 -18.80
C ASN A 89 3.94 22.56 -19.17
N ARG A 90 4.36 21.72 -18.23
CA ARG A 90 5.24 20.59 -18.47
C ARG A 90 4.43 19.71 -19.41
N ARG A 91 4.87 19.64 -20.66
CA ARG A 91 4.34 18.74 -21.69
C ARG A 91 4.53 17.30 -21.23
N VAL A 92 3.74 16.87 -20.28
CA VAL A 92 3.46 15.46 -20.05
C VAL A 92 2.45 15.17 -21.15
N GLY A 93 2.82 14.37 -22.16
CA GLY A 93 1.99 14.06 -23.33
C GLY A 93 0.70 13.33 -22.94
N MET A 94 -0.20 14.02 -22.24
CA MET A 94 -1.35 13.43 -21.57
C MET A 94 -2.57 13.37 -22.49
N LEU A 95 -2.66 14.24 -23.49
CA LEU A 95 -3.80 14.29 -24.39
C LEU A 95 -3.30 14.45 -25.84
N PRO A 96 -3.75 13.57 -26.76
CA PRO A 96 -3.46 13.73 -28.19
C PRO A 96 -3.92 15.10 -28.68
N GLU A 97 -3.12 15.75 -29.51
CA GLU A 97 -3.51 17.04 -30.10
C GLU A 97 -4.67 16.83 -31.09
N ARG A 98 -5.41 17.91 -31.39
CA ARG A 98 -6.62 17.85 -32.21
C ARG A 98 -6.27 17.29 -33.62
N GLY A 99 -6.67 16.04 -33.89
CA GLY A 99 -6.39 15.34 -35.15
C GLY A 99 -5.52 14.08 -35.01
N GLU A 100 -4.92 13.84 -33.84
CA GLU A 100 -4.15 12.62 -33.58
C GLU A 100 -5.07 11.43 -33.18
N PRO A 101 -4.73 10.19 -33.58
CA PRO A 101 -5.50 9.00 -33.21
C PRO A 101 -5.47 8.78 -31.69
N LEU A 102 -6.65 8.71 -31.06
CA LEU A 102 -6.79 8.59 -29.60
C LEU A 102 -6.26 7.26 -29.01
N HIS A 103 -5.95 6.27 -29.86
CA HIS A 103 -5.52 4.92 -29.47
C HIS A 103 -6.37 4.30 -28.34
N LEU A 104 -7.68 4.59 -28.34
CA LEU A 104 -8.59 4.28 -27.23
C LEU A 104 -8.60 2.79 -26.88
N ARG A 105 -8.56 1.92 -27.90
CA ARG A 105 -8.45 0.47 -27.73
C ARG A 105 -7.23 0.07 -26.90
N ARG A 106 -6.06 0.65 -27.19
CA ARG A 106 -4.81 0.32 -26.47
C ARG A 106 -4.89 0.80 -25.02
N ARG A 107 -5.42 2.00 -24.78
CA ARG A 107 -5.61 2.57 -23.43
C ARG A 107 -6.60 1.75 -22.61
N LEU A 108 -7.73 1.38 -23.21
CA LEU A 108 -8.74 0.52 -22.58
C LEU A 108 -8.15 -0.85 -22.22
N MET A 109 -7.34 -1.43 -23.11
CA MET A 109 -6.68 -2.71 -22.85
C MET A 109 -5.64 -2.62 -21.72
N THR A 110 -4.89 -1.52 -21.63
CA THR A 110 -4.00 -1.26 -20.48
C THR A 110 -4.82 -1.12 -19.19
N PHE A 111 -5.92 -0.38 -19.22
CA PHE A 111 -6.81 -0.23 -18.07
C PHE A 111 -7.36 -1.57 -17.60
N LEU A 112 -7.94 -2.37 -18.50
CA LEU A 112 -8.49 -3.68 -18.15
C LEU A 112 -7.42 -4.60 -17.52
N ILE A 113 -6.19 -4.54 -18.01
CA ILE A 113 -5.15 -5.45 -17.54
C ILE A 113 -4.54 -4.98 -16.22
N VAL A 114 -4.25 -3.68 -16.07
CA VAL A 114 -3.62 -3.11 -14.88
C VAL A 114 -4.61 -2.95 -13.72
N VAL A 115 -5.88 -2.64 -14.02
CA VAL A 115 -6.87 -2.41 -12.97
C VAL A 115 -7.64 -3.69 -12.67
N ILE A 116 -8.39 -4.21 -13.64
CA ILE A 116 -9.31 -5.34 -13.41
C ILE A 116 -8.53 -6.64 -13.25
N LEU A 117 -7.71 -7.01 -14.22
CA LEU A 117 -7.05 -8.32 -14.22
C LEU A 117 -5.99 -8.42 -13.12
N ALA A 118 -5.21 -7.36 -12.89
CA ALA A 118 -4.31 -7.31 -11.75
C ALA A 118 -5.07 -7.45 -10.42
N MET A 119 -6.23 -6.79 -10.26
CA MET A 119 -7.02 -6.91 -9.03
C MET A 119 -7.51 -8.34 -8.82
N ILE A 120 -7.97 -9.02 -9.88
CA ILE A 120 -8.38 -10.43 -9.80
C ILE A 120 -7.20 -11.31 -9.33
N VAL A 121 -6.03 -11.15 -9.96
CA VAL A 121 -4.82 -11.92 -9.58
C VAL A 121 -4.39 -11.62 -8.14
N SER A 122 -4.40 -10.35 -7.74
CA SER A 122 -4.06 -9.93 -6.39
C SER A 122 -5.07 -10.38 -5.34
N THR A 123 -6.34 -10.53 -5.71
CA THR A 123 -7.36 -11.16 -4.85
C THR A 123 -7.02 -12.63 -4.65
N GLY A 124 -6.66 -13.34 -5.73
CA GLY A 124 -6.15 -14.72 -5.64
C GLY A 124 -4.93 -14.86 -4.72
N LEU A 125 -3.98 -13.92 -4.80
CA LEU A 125 -2.84 -13.88 -3.87
C LEU A 125 -3.26 -13.63 -2.41
N GLY A 126 -4.26 -12.79 -2.17
CA GLY A 126 -4.85 -12.59 -0.85
C GLY A 126 -5.48 -13.86 -0.30
N ILE A 127 -6.24 -14.59 -1.12
CA ILE A 127 -6.82 -15.90 -0.76
C ILE A 127 -5.71 -16.91 -0.44
N ALA A 128 -4.65 -16.95 -1.24
CA ALA A 128 -3.51 -17.83 -0.97
C ALA A 128 -2.81 -17.49 0.36
N ALA A 129 -2.64 -16.20 0.65
CA ALA A 129 -2.05 -15.75 1.91
C ALA A 129 -2.95 -16.07 3.12
N TYR A 130 -4.28 -15.91 2.99
CA TYR A 130 -5.25 -16.37 3.97
C TYR A 130 -5.07 -17.88 4.26
N GLY A 131 -5.06 -18.69 3.20
CA GLY A 131 -4.94 -20.13 3.31
C GLY A 131 -3.64 -20.57 3.98
N LEU A 132 -2.52 -19.97 3.58
CA LEU A 132 -1.22 -20.22 4.22
C LEU A 132 -1.22 -19.84 5.70
N MET A 133 -1.84 -18.71 6.05
CA MET A 133 -1.93 -18.28 7.45
C MET A 133 -2.81 -19.24 8.27
N ALA A 134 -3.93 -19.69 7.72
CA ALA A 134 -4.80 -20.68 8.34
C ALA A 134 -4.07 -22.01 8.61
N LEU A 135 -3.22 -22.46 7.69
CA LEU A 135 -2.41 -23.68 7.85
C LEU A 135 -1.39 -23.59 9.00
N THR A 136 -1.02 -22.39 9.45
CA THR A 136 -0.13 -22.22 10.61
C THR A 136 -0.86 -22.34 11.96
N GLY A 137 -2.17 -22.58 11.96
CA GLY A 137 -3.00 -22.58 13.17
C GLY A 137 -3.29 -21.18 13.72
N ALA A 138 -3.10 -20.14 12.89
CA ALA A 138 -3.46 -18.78 13.26
C ALA A 138 -4.97 -18.66 13.49
N ALA A 139 -5.37 -17.79 14.42
CA ALA A 139 -6.77 -17.45 14.62
C ALA A 139 -7.39 -16.94 13.30
N GLU A 140 -8.65 -17.32 13.04
CA GLU A 140 -9.38 -16.98 11.82
C GLU A 140 -9.29 -15.49 11.49
N ALA A 141 -9.46 -14.62 12.50
CA ALA A 141 -9.33 -13.18 12.36
C ALA A 141 -7.96 -12.73 11.78
N ASN A 142 -6.86 -13.36 12.19
CA ASN A 142 -5.53 -13.02 11.68
C ASN A 142 -5.35 -13.48 10.21
N SER A 143 -5.93 -14.62 9.85
CA SER A 143 -5.89 -15.13 8.48
C SER A 143 -6.71 -14.22 7.55
N VAL A 144 -7.92 -13.83 7.97
CA VAL A 144 -8.79 -12.91 7.21
C VAL A 144 -8.11 -11.56 7.02
N VAL A 145 -7.56 -10.99 8.09
CA VAL A 145 -6.81 -9.72 8.03
C VAL A 145 -5.61 -9.85 7.09
N THR A 146 -4.86 -10.94 7.16
CA THR A 146 -3.72 -11.20 6.26
C THR A 146 -4.17 -11.19 4.80
N GLY A 147 -5.25 -11.89 4.46
CA GLY A 147 -5.79 -11.90 3.10
C GLY A 147 -6.18 -10.50 2.62
N PHE A 148 -6.92 -9.74 3.44
CA PHE A 148 -7.34 -8.38 3.11
C PHE A 148 -6.19 -7.39 2.96
N PHE A 149 -5.10 -7.52 3.72
CA PHE A 149 -3.92 -6.65 3.57
C PHE A 149 -3.07 -7.03 2.37
N VAL A 150 -2.96 -8.32 2.05
CA VAL A 150 -2.15 -8.80 0.92
C VAL A 150 -2.77 -8.38 -0.41
N THR A 151 -4.09 -8.39 -0.57
CA THR A 151 -4.74 -8.02 -1.84
C THR A 151 -4.37 -6.62 -2.37
N PRO A 152 -4.60 -5.50 -1.63
CA PRO A 152 -4.27 -4.17 -2.14
C PRO A 152 -2.77 -3.94 -2.28
N LEU A 153 -1.94 -4.60 -1.45
CA LEU A 153 -0.48 -4.54 -1.56
C LEU A 153 0.02 -5.25 -2.82
N ALA A 154 -0.44 -6.47 -3.06
CA ALA A 154 -0.14 -7.22 -4.27
C ALA A 154 -0.63 -6.47 -5.51
N TRP A 155 -1.81 -5.85 -5.45
CA TRP A 155 -2.36 -5.09 -6.57
C TRP A 155 -1.49 -3.88 -6.92
N SER A 156 -1.05 -3.11 -5.92
CA SER A 156 -0.20 -1.94 -6.17
C SER A 156 1.19 -2.31 -6.70
N ILE A 157 1.80 -3.38 -6.20
CA ILE A 157 3.07 -3.92 -6.73
C ILE A 157 2.87 -4.41 -8.18
N LEU A 158 1.80 -5.17 -8.42
CA LEU A 158 1.49 -5.73 -9.73
C LEU A 158 1.17 -4.64 -10.75
N ALA A 159 0.39 -3.62 -10.37
CA ALA A 159 0.09 -2.48 -11.21
C ALA A 159 1.36 -1.75 -11.63
N TYR A 160 2.28 -1.50 -10.69
CA TYR A 160 3.59 -0.92 -10.99
C TYR A 160 4.38 -1.81 -11.97
N ALA A 161 4.52 -3.10 -11.67
CA ALA A 161 5.27 -4.03 -12.52
C ALA A 161 4.69 -4.09 -13.95
N LEU A 162 3.37 -4.17 -14.09
CA LEU A 162 2.69 -4.20 -15.39
C LEU A 162 2.86 -2.88 -16.16
N LEU A 163 2.84 -1.74 -15.49
CA LEU A 163 3.04 -0.43 -16.12
C LEU A 163 4.48 -0.21 -16.57
N MET A 164 5.45 -0.88 -15.94
CA MET A 164 6.86 -0.82 -16.35
C MET A 164 7.23 -1.83 -17.45
N GLU A 165 6.36 -2.79 -17.76
CA GLU A 165 6.62 -3.74 -18.84
C GLU A 165 6.31 -3.14 -20.22
N GLU A 166 7.33 -3.10 -21.08
CA GLU A 166 7.23 -2.56 -22.44
C GLU A 166 6.48 -3.51 -23.39
N ARG A 167 6.54 -4.82 -23.11
CA ARG A 167 6.01 -5.87 -24.01
C ARG A 167 4.74 -6.50 -23.44
N ARG A 168 3.69 -6.55 -24.28
CA ARG A 168 2.38 -7.13 -23.92
C ARG A 168 2.47 -8.58 -23.45
N ILE A 169 3.34 -9.38 -24.07
CA ILE A 169 3.52 -10.79 -23.69
C ILE A 169 4.10 -10.96 -22.29
N ARG A 170 4.94 -10.01 -21.83
CA ARG A 170 5.51 -10.04 -20.48
C ARG A 170 4.46 -9.69 -19.43
N GLN A 171 3.57 -8.75 -19.72
CA GLN A 171 2.42 -8.46 -18.86
C GLN A 171 1.53 -9.71 -18.65
N TRP A 172 1.26 -10.48 -19.71
CA TRP A 172 0.51 -11.73 -19.61
C TRP A 172 1.28 -12.81 -18.84
N ALA A 173 2.59 -12.94 -19.07
CA ALA A 173 3.42 -13.88 -18.33
C ALA A 173 3.45 -13.57 -16.83
N THR A 174 3.63 -12.30 -16.45
CA THR A 174 3.61 -11.86 -15.05
C THR A 174 2.28 -12.19 -14.38
N LEU A 175 1.16 -11.92 -15.05
CA LEU A 175 -0.17 -12.25 -14.54
C LEU A 175 -0.38 -13.76 -14.42
N GLY A 176 0.03 -14.52 -15.42
CA GLY A 176 -0.09 -15.99 -15.41
C GLY A 176 0.70 -16.61 -14.26
N ILE A 177 1.95 -16.19 -14.06
CA ILE A 177 2.81 -16.67 -12.97
C ILE A 177 2.20 -16.32 -11.61
N LEU A 178 1.76 -15.07 -11.43
CA LEU A 178 1.22 -14.61 -10.15
C LEU A 178 -0.22 -15.08 -9.88
N ALA A 179 -0.94 -15.59 -10.88
CA ALA A 179 -2.23 -16.23 -10.69
C ALA A 179 -2.09 -17.64 -10.07
N VAL A 180 -0.94 -18.30 -10.22
CA VAL A 180 -0.73 -19.69 -9.77
C VAL A 180 -1.04 -19.88 -8.28
N PRO A 181 -0.52 -19.07 -7.33
CA PRO A 181 -0.80 -19.29 -5.92
C PRO A 181 -2.29 -19.19 -5.58
N GLY A 182 -3.00 -18.22 -6.19
CA GLY A 182 -4.43 -18.08 -6.01
C GLY A 182 -5.23 -19.23 -6.60
N ALA A 183 -4.85 -19.72 -7.78
CA ALA A 183 -5.47 -20.89 -8.39
C ALA A 183 -5.27 -22.15 -7.54
N LEU A 184 -4.05 -22.39 -7.03
CA LEU A 184 -3.76 -23.50 -6.13
C LEU A 184 -4.58 -23.39 -4.84
N ALA A 185 -4.69 -22.19 -4.26
CA ALA A 185 -5.50 -21.98 -3.06
C ALA A 185 -6.98 -22.34 -3.26
N LEU A 186 -7.55 -21.98 -4.43
CA LEU A 186 -8.91 -22.36 -4.79
C LEU A 186 -9.06 -23.87 -5.04
N ILE A 187 -8.12 -24.48 -5.76
CA ILE A 187 -8.14 -25.93 -6.07
C ILE A 187 -8.06 -26.79 -4.81
N PHE A 188 -7.18 -26.42 -3.88
CA PHE A 188 -6.99 -27.15 -2.63
C PHE A 188 -7.98 -26.76 -1.52
N GLY A 189 -8.96 -25.90 -1.82
CA GLY A 189 -9.98 -25.50 -0.85
C GLY A 189 -9.42 -24.68 0.32
N LEU A 190 -8.26 -24.04 0.16
CA LEU A 190 -7.61 -23.20 1.18
C LEU A 190 -8.33 -21.85 1.39
N SER A 191 -9.54 -21.71 0.86
CA SER A 191 -10.39 -20.51 0.92
C SER A 191 -11.60 -20.69 1.85
N ALA A 192 -11.76 -21.89 2.43
CA ALA A 192 -12.83 -22.25 3.37
C ALA A 192 -12.32 -22.23 4.81
#